data_AF-A0A443QN14-F1
#
_entry.id   AF-A0A443QN14-F1
#
_cell.length_a   1.000
_cell.length_b   1.000
_cell.length_c   1.000
_cell.angle_alpha   90.00
_cell.angle_beta   90.00
_cell.angle_gamma   90.00
#
_symmetry.space_group_name_H-M   'P 1'
#
loop_
_entity.id
_entity.type
_entity.pdbx_description
1 polymer ?
#
loop_
_entity_poly.entity_id
_entity_poly.type
_entity_poly.pdbx_seq_one_letter_code
_entity_poly.pdbx_strand_id
1 'polypeptide(L)' 'MNASQIIWAIIWLLILVFIGFWIAGICSFLYILVSVFTPCLPPLEPIAEILMKGVQFANYCSKNLIKGNSLL' A
#
# COMPACT_ATOMS: atom_id res chain seq x y z
N MET A 1 17.18 -1.47 20.25
CA MET A 1 16.44 -2.23 19.21
C MET A 1 16.82 -3.69 19.37
N ASN A 2 15.88 -4.54 19.75
CA ASN A 2 16.15 -5.97 19.94
C ASN A 2 16.38 -6.62 18.56
N ALA A 3 17.31 -7.58 18.46
CA ALA A 3 17.70 -8.21 17.19
C ALA A 3 16.51 -8.76 16.38
N SER A 4 15.48 -9.25 17.07
CA SER A 4 14.23 -9.77 16.49
C SER A 4 13.43 -8.71 15.71
N GLN A 5 13.44 -7.45 16.18
CA GLN A 5 12.69 -6.35 15.57
C GLN A 5 13.34 -5.89 14.26
N ILE A 6 14.67 -6.00 14.16
CA ILE A 6 15.45 -5.60 12.98
C ILE A 6 15.19 -6.58 11.82
N ILE A 7 15.17 -7.89 12.12
CA ILE A 7 14.90 -8.94 11.13
C ILE A 7 13.48 -8.79 10.56
N TRP A 8 12.51 -8.46 11.42
CA TRP A 8 11.12 -8.31 11.03
C TRP A 8 10.88 -7.03 10.19
N ALA A 9 11.58 -5.94 10.50
CA ALA A 9 11.59 -4.73 9.69
C ALA A 9 12.17 -4.98 8.29
N ILE A 10 13.23 -5.79 8.17
CA ILE A 10 13.85 -6.16 6.88
C ILE A 10 12.92 -7.00 6.01
N ILE A 11 12.14 -7.90 6.62
CA ILE A 11 11.14 -8.70 5.91
C ILE A 11 10.02 -7.81 5.36
N TRP A 12 9.51 -6.85 6.15
CA TRP A 12 8.53 -5.88 5.66
C TRP A 12 9.10 -4.99 4.56
N LEU A 13 10.38 -4.62 4.62
CA LEU A 13 11.05 -3.84 3.57
C LEU A 13 11.07 -4.63 2.26
N LEU A 14 11.44 -5.92 2.32
CA LEU A 14 11.48 -6.78 1.16
C LEU A 14 10.08 -6.96 0.54
N ILE A 15 9.06 -7.13 1.37
CA ILE A 15 7.66 -7.19 0.92
C ILE A 15 7.19 -5.86 0.31
N LEU A 16 7.60 -4.73 0.88
CA LEU A 16 7.24 -3.40 0.37
C LEU A 16 7.89 -3.16 -1.00
N VAL A 17 9.14 -3.56 -1.19
CA VAL A 17 9.85 -3.41 -2.47
C VAL A 17 9.34 -4.38 -3.54
N PHE A 18 9.15 -5.67 -3.23
CA PHE A 18 8.73 -6.64 -4.24
C PHE A 18 7.24 -6.57 -4.58
N ILE A 19 6.39 -6.42 -3.57
CA ILE A 19 4.92 -6.48 -3.70
C ILE A 19 4.34 -5.06 -3.67
N GLY A 20 4.74 -4.25 -2.70
CA GLY A 20 4.23 -2.88 -2.54
C GLY A 20 4.51 -2.00 -3.76
N PHE A 21 5.70 -2.07 -4.35
CA PHE A 21 6.06 -1.28 -5.54
C PHE A 21 5.22 -1.67 -6.76
N TRP A 22 5.00 -2.96 -6.98
CA TRP A 22 4.23 -3.47 -8.13
C TRP A 22 2.75 -3.11 -8.02
N ILE A 23 2.15 -3.38 -6.86
CA ILE A 23 0.74 -3.12 -6.60
C ILE A 23 0.44 -1.62 -6.55
N ALA A 24 1.32 -0.80 -5.94
CA ALA A 24 1.14 0.65 -5.93
C ALA A 24 1.25 1.25 -7.35
N GLY A 25 2.14 0.72 -8.19
CA GLY A 25 2.27 1.16 -9.58
C GLY A 25 1.02 0.89 -10.41
N ILE A 26 0.52 -0.35 -10.38
CA ILE A 26 -0.69 -0.75 -11.13
C ILE A 26 -1.93 -0.04 -10.57
N CYS A 27 -2.04 0.08 -9.24
CA CYS A 27 -3.13 0.80 -8.60
C CYS A 27 -3.12 2.30 -8.94
N SER A 28 -1.96 2.96 -8.93
CA SER A 28 -1.92 4.39 -9.24
C SER A 28 -2.36 4.67 -10.67
N PHE A 29 -1.99 3.81 -11.63
CA PHE A 29 -2.39 3.96 -13.02
C PHE A 29 -3.90 3.79 -13.23
N LEU A 30 -4.49 2.73 -12.65
CA LEU A 30 -5.94 2.52 -12.69
C LEU A 30 -6.70 3.64 -11.98
N TYR A 31 -6.14 4.24 -10.92
CA TYR A 31 -6.79 5.28 -10.13
C TYR A 31 -6.97 6.55 -10.94
N ILE A 32 -5.91 6.94 -11.66
CA ILE A 32 -5.93 8.11 -12.55
C ILE A 32 -6.99 7.91 -13.63
N LEU A 33 -7.05 6.73 -14.25
CA LEU A 33 -8.05 6.42 -15.27
C LEU A 33 -9.48 6.49 -14.69
N VAL A 34 -9.73 5.82 -13.56
CA VAL A 34 -11.04 5.79 -12.89
C VAL A 34 -11.47 7.19 -12.45
N SER A 35 -10.55 8.00 -11.90
CA SER A 35 -10.84 9.36 -11.41
C SER A 35 -11.36 10.30 -12.49
N VAL A 36 -10.89 10.15 -13.72
CA VAL A 36 -11.35 10.92 -14.88
C VAL A 36 -12.76 10.48 -15.33
N PHE A 37 -13.12 9.21 -15.10
CA PHE A 37 -14.45 8.67 -15.39
C PHE A 37 -15.45 8.81 -14.24
N THR A 38 -14.99 9.00 -13.00
CA THR A 38 -15.82 9.25 -11.80
C THR A 38 -16.87 10.36 -11.97
N PRO A 39 -16.58 11.54 -12.56
CA PRO A 39 -17.61 12.57 -12.72
C PRO A 39 -18.76 12.16 -13.67
N CYS A 40 -18.58 11.14 -14.51
CA CYS A 40 -19.64 10.63 -15.39
C CYS A 40 -20.38 9.41 -14.81
N LEU A 41 -19.82 8.70 -13.83
CA LEU A 41 -20.38 7.49 -13.23
C LEU A 41 -20.18 7.48 -11.70
N PRO A 42 -21.21 7.79 -10.90
CA PRO A 42 -21.15 7.72 -9.43
C PRO A 42 -20.83 6.31 -8.85
N PRO A 43 -21.13 5.15 -9.48
CA PRO A 43 -20.78 3.86 -8.89
C PRO A 43 -19.30 3.47 -9.00
N LEU A 44 -18.44 4.31 -9.60
CA LEU A 44 -16.99 4.04 -9.69
C LEU A 44 -16.20 4.44 -8.45
N GLU A 45 -16.78 5.23 -7.54
CA GLU A 45 -16.19 5.59 -6.24
C GLU A 45 -15.65 4.40 -5.41
N PRO A 46 -16.39 3.29 -5.22
CA PRO A 46 -15.86 2.15 -4.46
C PRO A 46 -14.60 1.52 -5.10
N ILE A 47 -14.46 1.62 -6.43
CA ILE A 47 -13.30 1.09 -7.14
C ILE A 47 -12.08 1.97 -6.86
N ALA A 48 -12.26 3.30 -6.90
CA ALA A 48 -11.21 4.26 -6.55
C ALA A 48 -10.75 4.09 -5.09
N GLU A 49 -11.68 3.90 -4.15
CA GLU A 49 -11.39 3.64 -2.73
C GLU A 49 -10.60 2.34 -2.49
N ILE A 50 -10.97 1.24 -3.16
CA ILE A 50 -10.24 -0.04 -3.07
C ILE A 50 -8.81 0.11 -3.60
N LEU A 51 -8.66 0.84 -4.68
CA LEU A 51 -7.38 1.06 -5.33
C LEU A 51 -6.47 1.97 -4.49
N MET A 52 -7.06 2.99 -3.87
CA MET A 52 -6.38 3.85 -2.92
C MET A 52 -5.97 3.07 -1.66
N LYS A 53 -6.83 2.17 -1.15
CA LYS A 53 -6.48 1.22 -0.08
C LYS A 53 -5.28 0.33 -0.44
N GLY A 54 -5.19 -0.12 -1.69
CA GLY A 54 -4.04 -0.87 -2.21
C GLY A 54 -2.74 -0.07 -2.17
N VAL A 55 -2.76 1.20 -2.56
CA VAL A 55 -1.59 2.10 -2.45
C VAL A 55 -1.26 2.41 -0.98
N GLN A 56 -2.27 2.63 -0.15
CA GLN A 56 -2.12 2.87 1.28
C GLN A 56 -1.55 1.65 2.02
N PHE A 57 -1.67 0.44 1.48
CA PHE A 57 -1.06 -0.77 2.02
C PHE A 57 0.48 -0.67 2.04
N ALA A 58 1.11 -0.16 0.97
CA ALA A 58 2.56 0.06 0.97
C ALA A 58 2.98 1.11 2.02
N ASN A 59 2.14 2.11 2.27
CA ASN A 59 2.36 3.08 3.34
C ASN A 59 2.19 2.46 4.73
N TYR A 60 1.19 1.59 4.89
CA TYR A 60 0.99 0.79 6.09
C TYR A 60 2.18 -0.12 6.34
N CYS A 61 2.75 -0.74 5.29
CA CYS A 61 4.01 -1.48 5.37
C CYS A 61 5.15 -0.64 5.95
N SER A 62 5.34 0.56 5.38
CA SER A 62 6.40 1.47 5.81
C SER A 62 6.22 1.91 7.27
N LYS A 63 4.98 2.18 7.69
CA LYS A 63 4.68 2.56 9.07
C LYS A 63 4.98 1.45 10.08
N ASN A 64 4.67 0.19 9.74
CA ASN A 64 4.99 -0.95 10.61
C ASN A 64 6.50 -1.23 10.67
N LEU A 65 7.23 -0.96 9.58
CA LEU A 65 8.69 -1.03 9.51
C LEU A 65 9.36 0.00 10.44
N ILE A 66 8.91 1.26 10.43
CA ILE A 66 9.49 2.34 11.25
C ILE A 66 9.12 2.20 12.73
N LYS A 67 7.90 1.74 13.03
CA LYS A 67 7.46 1.56 14.41
C LYS A 67 8.18 0.40 15.13
N GLY A 68 8.90 -0.47 14.41
CA GLY A 68 9.57 -1.63 15.01
C GLY A 68 8.61 -2.46 15.87
N ASN A 69 7.34 -2.51 15.45
CA ASN A 69 6.28 -3.16 16.19
C ASN A 69 6.18 -4.57 15.64
N SER A 70 6.71 -5.53 16.39
CA SER A 70 6.21 -6.90 16.34
C SER A 70 4.69 -6.83 16.42
N LEU A 71 3.97 -7.59 15.59
CA LEU A 71 2.53 -7.83 15.74
C LEU A 71 2.23 -8.63 17.03
N LEU A 72 2.71 -8.12 18.17
CA LEU A 72 2.52 -8.55 19.55
C LEU A 72 2.93 -7.39 20.46
#